data_AF-A0A5J6ZAH5-F1
#
_entry.id   AF-A0A5J6ZAH5-F1
#
_cell.length_a   1.000
_cell.length_b   1.000
_cell.length_c   1.000
_cell.angle_alpha   90.00
_cell.angle_beta   90.00
_cell.angle_gamma   90.00
#
_symmetry.space_group_name_H-M   'P 1'
#
loop_
_entity.id
_entity.type
_entity.pdbx_description
1 polymer ?
#
loop_
_entity_poly.entity_id
_entity_poly.type
_entity_poly.pdbx_seq_one_letter_code
_entity_poly.pdbx_strand_id
1 'polypeptide(L)'
;MSTTFGVSCILAVIAAAGIVAMGAGLLVADQRAVVAADMVALSAATAHLSGDGDACDTASAVAEMNGVSLQECSVDGDDVTVTVAVISRKAEATAGPVE
;
A
#
# COMPACT_ATOMS: atom_id res chain seq x y z
N MET A 1 23.22 25.76 37.17
CA MET A 1 22.13 26.43 36.45
C MET A 1 22.28 26.34 34.93
N SER A 2 23.44 26.65 34.34
CA SER A 2 23.60 26.62 32.87
C SER A 2 23.59 25.19 32.28
N THR A 3 24.23 24.23 32.95
CA THR A 3 24.32 22.83 32.48
C THR A 3 22.99 22.08 32.54
N THR A 4 22.15 22.39 33.54
CA THR A 4 20.82 21.78 33.70
C THR A 4 19.86 22.20 32.60
N PHE A 5 19.95 23.45 32.13
CA PHE A 5 19.16 23.93 30.98
C PHE A 5 19.55 23.22 29.68
N GLY A 6 20.86 23.05 29.43
CA GLY A 6 21.34 22.33 28.25
C GLY A 6 20.84 20.89 28.19
N VAL A 7 20.92 20.15 29.30
CA VAL A 7 20.44 18.77 29.38
C VAL A 7 18.93 18.69 29.15
N SER A 8 18.15 19.61 29.75
CA SER A 8 16.70 19.66 29.55
C SER A 8 16.31 19.88 28.09
N CYS A 9 16.99 20.80 27.39
CA CYS A 9 16.70 21.05 25.97
C CYS A 9 17.03 19.85 25.09
N ILE A 10 18.17 19.19 25.34
CA ILE A 10 18.56 17.99 24.59
C ILE A 10 17.55 16.86 24.80
N LEU A 11 17.14 16.61 26.03
CA LEU A 11 16.13 15.58 26.33
C LEU A 11 14.77 15.90 25.70
N ALA A 12 14.35 17.17 25.68
CA ALA A 12 13.11 17.58 25.03
C ALA A 12 13.14 17.35 23.51
N VAL A 13 14.27 17.64 22.86
CA VAL A 13 14.44 17.39 21.42
C VAL A 13 14.44 15.90 21.11
N ILE A 14 15.13 15.08 21.92
CA ILE A 14 15.14 13.61 21.76
C ILE A 14 13.74 13.04 21.95
N ALA A 15 12.99 13.49 22.96
CA ALA A 15 11.62 13.06 23.20
C ALA A 15 10.69 13.44 22.05
N ALA A 16 10.77 14.68 21.55
CA ALA A 16 10.01 15.13 20.39
C ALA A 16 10.34 14.33 19.12
N ALA A 17 11.62 14.07 18.86
CA ALA A 17 12.06 13.24 17.74
C ALA A 17 11.54 11.79 17.87
N GLY A 18 11.53 11.22 19.08
CA GLY A 18 10.95 9.92 19.36
C GLY A 18 9.45 9.86 19.06
N ILE A 19 8.68 10.88 19.45
CA ILE A 19 7.24 10.98 19.16
C ILE A 19 6.98 11.02 17.65
N VAL A 20 7.76 11.83 16.92
CA VAL A 20 7.66 11.92 15.44
C VAL A 20 8.03 10.60 14.79
N ALA A 21 9.10 9.93 15.24
CA ALA A 21 9.52 8.64 14.69
C ALA A 21 8.50 7.52 14.93
N MET A 22 7.86 7.50 16.11
CA MET A 22 6.78 6.56 16.41
C MET A 22 5.54 6.82 15.53
N GLY A 23 5.22 8.09 15.25
CA GLY A 23 4.14 8.45 14.32
C GLY A 23 4.46 8.15 12.85
N ALA A 24 5.72 8.29 12.44
CA ALA A 24 6.16 8.03 11.08
C ALA A 24 6.00 6.54 10.68
N GLY A 25 6.16 5.62 11.63
CA GLY A 25 5.90 4.19 11.40
C GLY A 25 4.45 3.89 11.00
N LEU A 26 3.49 4.69 11.46
CA LEU A 26 2.08 4.57 11.11
C LEU A 26 1.77 5.19 9.75
N LEU A 27 2.46 6.28 9.38
CA LEU A 27 2.24 7.00 8.11
C LEU A 27 2.86 6.30 6.89
N VAL A 28 3.99 5.62 7.06
CA VAL A 28 4.73 5.01 5.93
C VAL A 28 4.06 3.72 5.42
N ALA A 29 3.30 3.01 6.25
CA ALA A 29 2.57 1.81 5.84
C ALA A 29 1.37 2.16 4.94
N ASP A 30 0.68 3.27 5.24
CA ASP A 30 -0.54 3.69 4.53
C ASP A 30 -0.23 4.19 3.12
N GLN A 31 0.92 4.84 2.94
CA GLN A 31 1.29 5.41 1.64
C GLN A 31 1.55 4.36 0.56
N ARG A 32 1.89 3.12 0.94
CA ARG A 32 2.07 2.01 -0.01
C ARG A 32 0.73 1.49 -0.54
N ALA A 33 -0.31 1.56 0.27
CA ALA A 33 -1.66 1.15 -0.11
C ALA A 33 -2.21 2.03 -1.23
N VAL A 34 -2.05 3.34 -1.07
CA VAL A 34 -2.56 4.35 -2.01
C VAL A 34 -1.88 4.22 -3.37
N VAL A 35 -0.54 4.11 -3.38
CA VAL A 35 0.22 3.96 -4.63
C VAL A 35 -0.12 2.65 -5.36
N ALA A 36 -0.39 1.57 -4.62
CA ALA A 36 -0.84 0.31 -5.21
C ALA A 36 -2.23 0.44 -5.85
N ALA A 37 -3.16 1.14 -5.20
CA ALA A 37 -4.50 1.40 -5.74
C ALA A 37 -4.45 2.14 -7.08
N ASP A 38 -3.63 3.19 -7.18
CA ASP A 38 -3.48 3.98 -8.40
C ASP A 38 -2.92 3.14 -9.57
N MET A 39 -1.97 2.24 -9.28
CA MET A 39 -1.40 1.32 -10.29
C MET A 39 -2.43 0.32 -10.80
N VAL A 40 -3.26 -0.23 -9.91
CA VAL A 40 -4.35 -1.15 -10.30
C VAL A 40 -5.37 -0.43 -11.18
N ALA A 41 -5.79 0.77 -10.79
CA ALA A 41 -6.74 1.56 -11.57
C ALA A 41 -6.19 1.90 -12.97
N LEU A 42 -4.94 2.34 -13.06
CA LEU A 42 -4.31 2.68 -14.33
C LEU A 42 -4.16 1.44 -15.23
N SER A 43 -3.80 0.29 -14.67
CA SER A 43 -3.69 -0.96 -15.42
C SER A 43 -5.02 -1.38 -16.06
N ALA A 44 -6.12 -1.26 -15.29
CA ALA A 44 -7.46 -1.57 -15.75
C ALA A 44 -7.89 -0.63 -16.89
N ALA A 45 -7.66 0.67 -16.73
CA ALA A 45 -7.92 1.67 -17.76
C ALA A 45 -7.10 1.42 -19.04
N THR A 46 -5.81 1.07 -18.91
CA THR A 46 -4.97 0.77 -20.08
C THR A 46 -5.40 -0.49 -20.82
N ALA A 47 -5.82 -1.54 -20.09
CA ALA A 47 -6.34 -2.76 -20.70
C ALA A 47 -7.64 -2.49 -21.46
N HIS A 48 -8.56 -1.71 -20.86
CA HIS A 48 -9.82 -1.31 -21.50
C HIS A 48 -9.58 -0.52 -22.79
N LEU A 49 -8.68 0.47 -22.75
CA LEU A 49 -8.35 1.31 -23.91
C LEU A 49 -7.61 0.53 -25.02
N SER A 50 -6.78 -0.44 -24.64
CA SER A 50 -6.02 -1.25 -25.61
C SER A 50 -6.87 -2.36 -26.23
N GLY A 51 -8.02 -2.69 -25.63
CA GLY A 51 -8.84 -3.84 -26.00
C GLY A 51 -8.16 -5.19 -25.76
N ASP A 52 -7.08 -5.21 -24.97
CA ASP A 52 -6.19 -6.35 -24.79
C ASP A 52 -6.63 -7.19 -23.58
N GLY A 53 -7.86 -7.71 -23.66
CA GLY A 53 -8.47 -8.54 -22.61
C GLY A 53 -9.46 -7.79 -21.71
N ASP A 54 -9.92 -8.46 -20.65
CA ASP A 54 -10.82 -7.88 -19.66
C ASP A 54 -10.05 -6.96 -18.70
N ALA A 55 -10.53 -5.72 -18.56
CA ALA A 55 -9.98 -4.73 -17.66
C ALA A 55 -9.95 -5.20 -16.21
N CYS A 56 -10.97 -5.95 -15.77
CA CYS A 56 -11.06 -6.44 -14.40
C CYS A 56 -10.12 -7.62 -14.11
N ASP A 57 -9.88 -8.48 -15.09
CA ASP A 57 -8.87 -9.55 -14.97
C ASP A 57 -7.46 -8.97 -14.85
N THR A 58 -7.16 -7.95 -15.66
CA THR A 58 -5.88 -7.23 -15.60
C THR A 58 -5.71 -6.53 -14.26
N ALA A 59 -6.75 -5.84 -13.78
CA ALA A 59 -6.76 -5.20 -12.47
C ALA A 59 -6.50 -6.20 -11.34
N SER A 60 -7.11 -7.39 -11.40
CA SER A 60 -6.93 -8.44 -10.41
C SER A 60 -5.49 -8.94 -10.36
N ALA A 61 -4.88 -9.21 -11.52
CA ALA A 61 -3.48 -9.64 -11.60
C ALA A 61 -2.53 -8.58 -11.03
N VAL A 62 -2.75 -7.31 -11.36
CA VAL A 62 -1.93 -6.19 -10.85
C VAL A 62 -2.14 -5.97 -9.35
N ALA A 63 -3.37 -6.13 -8.85
CA ALA A 63 -3.66 -6.05 -7.42
C ALA A 63 -2.87 -7.09 -6.63
N GLU A 64 -2.89 -8.34 -7.09
CA GLU A 64 -2.21 -9.46 -6.45
C GLU A 64 -0.69 -9.28 -6.42
N MET A 65 -0.10 -8.76 -7.51
CA MET A 65 1.32 -8.41 -7.58
C MET A 65 1.72 -7.30 -6.59
N ASN A 66 0.80 -6.38 -6.30
CA ASN A 66 1.04 -5.28 -5.36
C ASN A 66 0.64 -5.60 -3.92
N GLY A 67 0.18 -6.83 -3.64
CA GLY A 67 -0.22 -7.26 -2.30
C GLY A 67 -1.52 -6.62 -1.80
N VAL A 68 -2.38 -6.18 -2.72
CA VAL A 68 -3.71 -5.65 -2.44
C VAL A 68 -4.76 -6.58 -3.05
N SER A 69 -5.94 -6.69 -2.44
CA SER A 69 -7.06 -7.47 -2.97
C SER A 69 -8.02 -6.55 -3.70
N LEU A 70 -8.39 -6.91 -4.93
CA LEU A 70 -9.48 -6.27 -5.67
C LEU A 70 -10.82 -6.67 -5.03
N GLN A 71 -11.56 -5.68 -4.52
CA GLN A 71 -12.86 -5.86 -3.86
C GLN A 71 -14.01 -5.66 -4.86
N GLU A 72 -13.87 -4.69 -5.74
CA GLU A 72 -14.89 -4.33 -6.72
C GLU A 72 -14.21 -3.80 -7.98
N CYS A 73 -14.79 -4.13 -9.13
CA CYS A 73 -14.37 -3.63 -10.43
C CYS A 73 -15.62 -3.43 -11.28
N SER A 74 -15.80 -2.20 -11.78
CA SER A 74 -16.90 -1.83 -12.66
C SER A 74 -16.36 -1.07 -13.85
N VAL A 75 -16.92 -1.38 -15.03
CA VAL A 75 -16.64 -0.69 -16.28
C VAL A 75 -17.90 0.06 -16.67
N ASP A 76 -17.83 1.39 -16.72
CA ASP A 76 -18.92 2.28 -17.13
C ASP A 76 -18.50 3.03 -18.39
N GLY A 77 -18.86 2.48 -19.56
CA GLY A 77 -18.48 3.05 -20.85
C GLY A 77 -16.97 2.99 -21.07
N ASP A 78 -16.30 4.15 -21.01
CA ASP A 78 -14.84 4.28 -21.16
C ASP A 78 -14.10 4.33 -19.81
N ASP A 79 -14.84 4.45 -18.69
CA ASP A 79 -14.27 4.56 -17.36
C ASP A 79 -14.23 3.20 -16.66
N VAL A 80 -13.12 2.92 -15.98
CA VAL A 80 -12.98 1.72 -15.13
C VAL A 80 -12.75 2.15 -13.69
N THR A 81 -13.66 1.75 -12.81
CA THR A 81 -13.56 2.02 -11.37
C THR A 81 -13.19 0.73 -10.65
N VAL A 82 -12.14 0.80 -9.83
CA VAL A 82 -11.66 -0.32 -9.03
C VAL A 82 -11.59 0.07 -7.56
N THR A 83 -12.03 -0.83 -6.69
CA THR A 83 -11.88 -0.71 -5.24
C THR A 83 -10.90 -1.77 -4.79
N VAL A 84 -9.79 -1.38 -4.17
CA VAL A 84 -8.80 -2.31 -3.62
C VAL A 84 -8.66 -2.16 -2.10
N ALA A 85 -8.28 -3.24 -1.43
CA ALA A 85 -7.98 -3.26 0.00
C ALA A 85 -6.59 -3.84 0.27
N VAL A 86 -5.88 -3.33 1.29
CA VAL A 86 -4.57 -3.86 1.66
C VAL A 86 -4.71 -5.18 2.40
N ILE A 87 -4.00 -6.20 1.94
CA ILE A 87 -3.93 -7.48 2.63
C ILE A 87 -2.90 -7.32 3.75
N SER A 88 -3.37 -7.06 4.97
CA SER A 88 -2.49 -6.78 6.12
C SER A 88 -1.73 -8.00 6.63
N ARG A 89 -2.08 -9.23 6.21
CA ARG A 89 -1.32 -10.47 6.50
C ARG A 89 -1.31 -11.44 5.33
N LYS A 90 -0.12 -11.80 4.83
CA LYS A 90 0.10 -12.86 3.86
C LYS A 90 0.90 -13.99 4.51
N ALA A 91 0.42 -15.23 4.39
CA ALA A 91 1.13 -16.44 4.81
C ALA A 91 1.01 -17.45 3.68
N GLU A 92 2.14 -18.01 3.25
CA GLU A 92 2.23 -18.92 2.11
C GLU A 92 3.13 -20.09 2.49
N ALA A 93 2.71 -21.33 2.16
CA ALA A 93 3.45 -22.54 2.47
C ALA A 93 3.29 -23.55 1.32
N THR A 94 4.42 -24.08 0.84
CA THR A 94 4.46 -25.13 -0.18
C THR A 94 5.10 -26.38 0.42
N ALA A 95 4.40 -27.50 0.38
CA ALA A 95 4.94 -28.81 0.77
C ALA A 95 5.27 -29.62 -0.48
N GLY A 96 6.48 -30.19 -0.54
CA GLY A 96 6.91 -31.11 -1.59
C GLY A 96 6.86 -32.57 -1.12
N PRO A 97 6.88 -33.55 -2.05
CA PRO A 97 6.81 -34.96 -1.71
C PRO A 97 8.04 -35.43 -0.92
N VAL A 98 7.82 -36.35 0.01
CA VAL A 98 8.86 -37.16 0.64
C VAL A 98 9.16 -38.32 -0.31
N GLU A 99 10.10 -38.10 -1.23
CA GLU A 99 10.80 -39.24 -1.85
C GLU A 99 11.94 -39.70 -0.93
#